data_AF-A0A1B7UVV0-F1
#
_entry.id   AF-A0A1B7UVV0-F1
#
_cell.length_a   1.000
_cell.length_b   1.000
_cell.length_c   1.000
_cell.angle_alpha   90.00
_cell.angle_beta   90.00
_cell.angle_gamma   90.00
#
_symmetry.space_group_name_H-M   'P 1'
#
loop_
_entity.id
_entity.type
_entity.pdbx_description
1 polymer ?
#
loop_
_entity_poly.entity_id
_entity_poly.type
_entity_poly.pdbx_seq_one_letter_code
_entity_poly.pdbx_strand_id
1 'polypeptide(L)'
;MGGTVAEPRVAYLKQPQPITDELIAKVSPVTPAEVFRTASTCATNGCQHFDGKNCGLATRIVENLPTVGEELPPCSIRRDCRWWQQEGKAACMRCPQVITDNYNASELSIQVATPTAR
;
A
#
# COMPACT_ATOMS: atom_id res chain seq x y z
N MET A 1 11.16 -9.15 -12.82
CA MET A 1 10.10 -8.20 -12.39
C MET A 1 8.97 -8.26 -13.43
N GLY A 2 7.71 -8.15 -13.02
CA GLY A 2 6.56 -8.55 -13.85
C GLY A 2 5.64 -7.44 -14.35
N GLY A 3 6.10 -6.19 -14.43
CA GLY A 3 5.29 -5.05 -14.88
C GLY A 3 6.07 -4.09 -15.78
N THR A 4 5.40 -3.05 -16.28
CA THR A 4 5.99 -1.95 -17.05
C THR A 4 5.85 -0.63 -16.28
N VAL A 5 6.44 0.46 -16.77
CA VAL A 5 6.24 1.80 -16.19
C VAL A 5 4.76 2.22 -16.28
N ALA A 6 4.09 1.89 -17.39
CA ALA A 6 2.67 2.20 -17.59
C ALA A 6 1.74 1.28 -16.79
N GLU A 7 2.16 0.03 -16.57
CA GLU A 7 1.41 -0.98 -15.82
C GLU A 7 2.30 -1.65 -14.77
N PRO A 8 2.58 -0.94 -13.65
CA PRO A 8 3.42 -1.49 -12.60
C PRO A 8 2.72 -2.70 -11.96
N ARG A 9 3.48 -3.77 -11.71
CA ARG A 9 2.98 -4.96 -11.03
C ARG A 9 3.76 -5.24 -9.76
N VAL A 10 3.04 -5.51 -8.68
CA VAL A 10 3.61 -5.90 -7.39
C VAL A 10 3.78 -7.41 -7.33
N ALA A 11 5.02 -7.86 -7.18
CA ALA A 11 5.32 -9.25 -6.86
C ALA A 11 5.41 -9.44 -5.34
N TYR A 12 4.74 -10.46 -4.81
CA TYR A 12 4.73 -10.77 -3.39
C TYR A 12 5.85 -11.74 -3.05
N LEU A 13 6.66 -11.39 -2.05
CA LEU A 13 7.68 -12.28 -1.51
C LEU A 13 7.00 -13.40 -0.71
N LYS A 14 7.47 -14.65 -0.90
CA LYS A 14 6.98 -15.81 -0.13
C LYS A 14 7.29 -15.69 1.35
N GLN A 15 8.45 -15.13 1.68
CA GLN A 15 8.90 -14.86 3.05
C GLN A 15 9.22 -13.37 3.19
N PRO A 16 8.74 -12.69 4.25
CA PRO A 16 9.13 -11.32 4.54
C PRO A 16 10.65 -11.21 4.61
N GLN A 17 11.20 -10.16 4.01
CA GLN A 17 12.60 -9.80 4.12
C GLN A 17 12.71 -8.49 4.91
N PRO A 18 13.60 -8.41 5.91
CA PRO A 18 13.90 -7.14 6.54
C PRO A 18 14.52 -6.19 5.52
N ILE A 19 14.24 -4.89 5.66
CA ILE A 19 14.92 -3.87 4.89
C ILE A 19 16.29 -3.63 5.52
N THR A 20 17.33 -3.96 4.78
CA THR A 20 18.74 -3.79 5.18
C THR A 20 19.43 -2.77 4.28
N ASP A 21 20.52 -2.17 4.76
CA ASP A 21 21.32 -1.24 3.97
C ASP A 21 21.87 -1.91 2.69
N GLU A 22 22.22 -3.19 2.76
CA GLU A 22 22.65 -3.97 1.60
C GLU A 22 21.53 -4.07 0.54
N LEU A 23 20.28 -4.29 0.98
CA LEU A 23 19.13 -4.36 0.08
C LEU A 23 18.84 -3.00 -0.56
N ILE A 24 18.95 -1.92 0.22
CA ILE A 24 18.81 -0.55 -0.26
C ILE A 24 19.90 -0.21 -1.28
N ALA A 25 21.16 -0.60 -1.03
CA ALA A 25 22.26 -0.32 -1.93
C ALA A 25 22.10 -0.98 -3.32
N LYS A 26 21.40 -2.12 -3.40
CA LYS A 26 21.18 -2.87 -4.65
C LYS A 26 20.32 -2.14 -5.68
N VAL A 27 19.54 -1.15 -5.25
CA VAL A 27 18.64 -0.41 -6.14
C VAL A 27 19.14 0.98 -6.50
N SER A 28 20.35 1.35 -6.05
CA SER A 28 21.01 2.58 -6.50
C SER A 28 21.17 2.58 -8.03
N PRO A 29 20.90 3.70 -8.73
CA PRO A 29 20.67 5.04 -8.19
C PRO A 29 19.21 5.41 -7.90
N VAL A 30 18.25 4.49 -8.10
CA VAL A 30 16.83 4.78 -7.81
C VAL A 30 16.52 4.62 -6.32
N THR A 31 15.44 5.24 -5.86
CA THR A 31 15.05 5.17 -4.45
C THR A 31 14.48 3.79 -4.11
N PRO A 32 14.66 3.29 -2.87
CA PRO A 32 14.08 2.02 -2.45
C PRO A 32 12.56 1.95 -2.61
N ALA A 33 11.84 3.06 -2.43
CA ALA A 33 10.38 3.10 -2.54
C ALA A 33 9.87 2.92 -3.98
N GLU A 34 10.70 3.19 -5.00
CA GLU A 34 10.38 2.94 -6.41
C GLU A 34 10.43 1.44 -6.77
N VAL A 35 11.19 0.64 -6.01
CA VAL A 35 11.41 -0.79 -6.30
C VAL A 35 10.74 -1.70 -5.29
N PHE A 36 10.84 -1.35 -4.01
CA PHE A 36 10.34 -2.15 -2.89
C PHE A 36 9.12 -1.52 -2.27
N ARG A 37 8.09 -2.35 -2.11
CA ARG A 37 6.96 -2.00 -1.25
C ARG A 37 7.20 -2.54 0.16
N THR A 38 7.50 -1.63 1.07
CA THR A 38 7.71 -1.95 2.48
C THR A 38 6.43 -1.82 3.27
N ALA A 39 6.21 -2.72 4.23
CA ALA A 39 5.13 -2.58 5.20
C ALA A 39 5.71 -2.42 6.61
N SER A 40 5.09 -1.55 7.40
CA SER A 40 5.39 -1.33 8.82
C SER A 40 4.13 -1.50 9.68
N THR A 41 4.30 -1.46 11.00
CA THR A 41 3.18 -1.41 11.94
C THR A 41 2.34 -0.14 11.71
N CYS A 42 1.02 -0.26 11.78
CA CYS A 42 0.13 0.90 11.62
C CYS A 42 0.41 1.95 12.71
N ALA A 43 0.68 3.20 12.31
CA ALA A 43 0.96 4.30 13.25
C ALA A 43 -0.28 4.78 14.04
N THR A 44 -1.49 4.33 13.67
CA THR A 44 -2.77 4.72 14.32
C THR A 44 -2.86 6.24 14.51
N ASN A 45 -2.95 6.74 15.74
CA ASN A 45 -3.07 8.17 16.06
C ASN A 45 -1.88 9.02 15.56
N GLY A 46 -0.73 8.41 15.29
CA GLY A 46 0.42 9.07 14.64
C GLY A 46 0.28 9.23 13.13
N CYS A 47 -0.79 8.74 12.52
CA CYS A 47 -1.09 8.86 11.09
C CYS A 47 -2.18 9.90 10.85
N GLN A 48 -1.97 10.81 9.89
CA GLN A 48 -2.95 11.83 9.48
C GLN A 48 -4.28 11.26 8.98
N HIS A 49 -4.31 10.01 8.50
CA HIS A 49 -5.52 9.35 8.02
C HIS A 49 -6.34 8.68 9.11
N PHE A 50 -5.83 8.62 10.33
CA PHE A 50 -6.52 7.97 11.45
C PHE A 50 -7.36 8.99 12.20
N ASP A 51 -8.63 8.63 12.44
CA ASP A 51 -9.65 9.51 13.05
C ASP A 51 -9.75 9.36 14.58
N GLY A 52 -8.88 8.54 15.18
CA GLY A 52 -8.93 8.18 16.60
C GLY A 52 -9.46 6.77 16.85
N LYS A 53 -10.17 6.18 15.89
CA LYS A 53 -10.72 4.82 15.97
C LYS A 53 -10.41 3.98 14.73
N ASN A 54 -10.61 4.55 13.56
CA ASN A 54 -10.52 3.90 12.25
C ASN A 54 -9.51 4.62 11.34
N CYS A 55 -9.03 3.87 10.34
CA CYS A 55 -8.26 4.42 9.25
C CYS A 55 -9.21 4.91 8.15
N GLY A 56 -9.37 6.23 8.03
CA GLY A 56 -10.20 6.84 6.99
C GLY A 56 -9.67 6.61 5.58
N LEU A 57 -8.35 6.41 5.41
CA LEU A 57 -7.77 6.05 4.10
C LEU A 57 -8.23 4.66 3.63
N ALA A 58 -8.31 3.68 4.53
CA ALA A 58 -8.79 2.34 4.19
C ALA A 58 -10.24 2.39 3.68
N THR A 59 -11.10 3.14 4.38
CA THR A 59 -12.49 3.36 4.00
C THR A 59 -12.61 4.03 2.64
N ARG A 60 -11.93 5.18 2.42
CA ARG A 60 -11.95 5.87 1.11
C ARG A 60 -11.48 4.99 -0.03
N ILE A 61 -10.45 4.16 0.19
CA ILE A 61 -9.96 3.23 -0.83
C ILE A 61 -11.02 2.21 -1.21
N VAL A 62 -11.69 1.61 -0.22
CA VAL A 62 -12.75 0.62 -0.47
C VAL A 62 -13.91 1.21 -1.24
N GLU A 63 -14.31 2.43 -0.89
CA GLU A 63 -15.45 3.13 -1.48
C GLU A 63 -15.17 3.61 -2.92
N ASN A 64 -13.94 4.05 -3.22
CA ASN A 64 -13.67 4.83 -4.44
C ASN A 64 -12.75 4.15 -5.45
N LEU A 65 -11.91 3.20 -5.05
CA LEU A 65 -10.99 2.52 -5.98
C LEU A 65 -11.57 1.19 -6.50
N PRO A 66 -11.30 0.83 -7.76
CA PRO A 66 -11.64 -0.49 -8.29
C PRO A 66 -10.74 -1.57 -7.68
N THR A 67 -11.24 -2.80 -7.64
CA THR A 67 -10.39 -3.98 -7.33
C THR A 67 -9.41 -4.23 -8.48
N VAL A 68 -8.21 -4.70 -8.16
CA VAL A 68 -7.12 -4.91 -9.15
C VAL A 68 -6.67 -6.37 -9.26
N GLY A 69 -7.51 -7.29 -8.82
CA GLY A 69 -7.29 -8.73 -8.95
C GLY A 69 -8.58 -9.51 -8.79
N GLU A 70 -8.55 -10.78 -9.14
CA GLU A 70 -9.69 -11.71 -8.96
C GLU A 70 -9.59 -12.44 -7.61
N GLU A 71 -8.37 -12.62 -7.12
CA GLU A 71 -8.05 -13.30 -5.87
C GLU A 71 -7.20 -12.44 -4.93
N LEU A 72 -7.21 -12.81 -3.65
CA LEU A 72 -6.39 -12.14 -2.65
C LEU A 72 -4.92 -12.57 -2.80
N PRO A 73 -3.97 -11.64 -2.93
CA PRO A 73 -2.57 -12.00 -2.97
C PRO A 73 -2.11 -12.60 -1.63
N PRO A 74 -1.10 -13.48 -1.61
CA PRO A 74 -0.49 -13.92 -0.36
C PRO A 74 0.14 -12.70 0.33
N CYS A 75 -0.34 -12.34 1.52
CA CYS A 75 0.07 -11.15 2.25
C CYS A 75 0.52 -11.53 3.66
N SER A 76 1.83 -11.42 3.91
CA SER A 76 2.46 -11.86 5.16
C SER A 76 2.08 -11.01 6.37
N ILE A 77 1.71 -9.74 6.18
CA ILE A 77 1.29 -8.84 7.25
C ILE A 77 -0.21 -8.94 7.55
N ARG A 78 -0.99 -9.78 6.83
CA ARG A 78 -2.46 -9.74 6.86
C ARG A 78 -3.02 -9.79 8.28
N ARG A 79 -2.48 -10.66 9.13
CA ARG A 79 -2.91 -10.83 10.52
C ARG A 79 -2.82 -9.51 11.31
N ASP A 80 -1.76 -8.77 11.10
CA ASP A 80 -1.40 -7.58 11.89
C ASP A 80 -1.76 -6.27 11.15
N CYS A 81 -2.34 -6.37 9.94
CA CYS A 81 -2.68 -5.23 9.09
C CYS A 81 -3.99 -4.56 9.52
N ARG A 82 -3.93 -3.26 9.87
CA ARG A 82 -5.12 -2.46 10.23
C ARG A 82 -6.21 -2.48 9.16
N TRP A 83 -5.85 -2.37 7.87
CA TRP A 83 -6.84 -2.32 6.79
C TRP A 83 -7.59 -3.65 6.64
N TRP A 84 -6.90 -4.78 6.84
CA TRP A 84 -7.55 -6.09 6.87
C TRP A 84 -8.47 -6.22 8.10
N GLN A 85 -8.00 -5.81 9.28
CA GLN A 85 -8.82 -5.88 10.50
C GLN A 85 -10.06 -4.98 10.44
N GLN A 86 -10.01 -3.88 9.70
CA GLN A 86 -11.12 -2.93 9.55
C GLN A 86 -12.06 -3.29 8.39
N GLU A 87 -11.53 -3.45 7.19
CA GLU A 87 -12.30 -3.56 5.93
C GLU A 87 -12.19 -4.95 5.27
N GLY A 88 -11.36 -5.85 5.82
CA GLY A 88 -11.22 -7.22 5.36
C GLY A 88 -10.78 -7.36 3.90
N LYS A 89 -11.44 -8.28 3.18
CA LYS A 89 -11.18 -8.59 1.77
C LYS A 89 -11.33 -7.35 0.89
N ALA A 90 -12.28 -6.47 1.17
CA ALA A 90 -12.56 -5.29 0.35
C ALA A 90 -11.33 -4.40 0.19
N ALA A 91 -10.60 -4.13 1.28
CA ALA A 91 -9.35 -3.38 1.22
C ALA A 91 -8.23 -4.17 0.53
N CYS A 92 -8.09 -5.47 0.84
CA CYS A 92 -6.98 -6.26 0.31
C CYS A 92 -7.04 -6.47 -1.22
N MET A 93 -8.23 -6.49 -1.83
CA MET A 93 -8.39 -6.55 -3.30
C MET A 93 -7.92 -5.28 -4.02
N ARG A 94 -7.72 -4.18 -3.29
CA ARG A 94 -7.25 -2.89 -3.81
C ARG A 94 -5.81 -2.60 -3.43
N CYS A 95 -5.35 -3.19 -2.33
CA CYS A 95 -4.02 -3.00 -1.78
C CYS A 95 -2.88 -3.03 -2.83
N PRO A 96 -2.85 -3.93 -3.84
CA PRO A 96 -1.75 -3.96 -4.82
C PRO A 96 -1.54 -2.65 -5.60
N GLN A 97 -2.58 -1.83 -5.77
CA GLN A 97 -2.49 -0.57 -6.55
C GLN A 97 -2.05 0.64 -5.71
N VAL A 98 -1.93 0.49 -4.39
CA VAL A 98 -1.53 1.57 -3.49
C VAL A 98 -0.01 1.71 -3.48
N ILE A 99 0.47 2.84 -3.97
CA ILE A 99 1.88 3.20 -4.10
C ILE A 99 2.12 4.48 -3.29
N THR A 100 3.13 4.49 -2.41
CA THR A 100 3.45 5.64 -1.56
C THR A 100 4.01 6.80 -2.37
N ASP A 101 5.02 6.53 -3.20
CA ASP A 101 5.71 7.55 -4.01
C ASP A 101 5.31 7.39 -5.48
N ASN A 102 4.09 7.82 -5.80
CA ASN A 102 3.55 7.75 -7.16
C ASN A 102 3.69 9.10 -7.89
N TYR A 103 4.74 9.23 -8.72
CA TYR A 103 5.01 10.43 -9.52
C TYR A 103 4.02 10.66 -10.68
N ASN A 104 3.19 9.67 -11.01
CA ASN A 104 2.20 9.76 -12.09
C ASN A 104 0.81 9.34 -11.59
N ALA A 105 0.43 9.82 -10.40
CA ALA A 105 -0.85 9.50 -9.78
C ALA A 105 -2.02 10.10 -10.58
N SER A 106 -3.09 9.31 -10.76
CA SER A 106 -4.34 9.82 -11.32
C SER A 106 -5.02 10.79 -10.35
N GLU A 107 -5.87 11.69 -10.87
CA GLU A 107 -6.66 12.61 -10.05
C GLU A 107 -7.49 11.88 -8.99
N LEU A 108 -8.11 10.76 -9.36
CA LEU A 108 -8.84 9.90 -8.43
C LEU A 108 -7.93 9.38 -7.30
N SER A 109 -6.71 8.94 -7.63
CA SER A 109 -5.77 8.45 -6.62
C SER A 109 -5.37 9.55 -5.64
N ILE A 110 -5.14 10.77 -6.14
CA ILE A 110 -4.82 11.95 -5.33
C ILE A 110 -5.99 12.27 -4.39
N GLN A 111 -7.22 12.29 -4.91
CA GLN A 111 -8.42 12.57 -4.12
C GLN A 111 -8.62 11.54 -2.99
N VAL A 112 -8.49 10.25 -3.29
CA VAL A 112 -8.64 9.16 -2.31
C VAL A 112 -7.54 9.21 -1.24
N ALA A 113 -6.30 9.50 -1.66
CA ALA A 113 -5.14 9.57 -0.76
C ALA A 113 -5.15 10.82 0.13
N THR A 114 -5.85 11.89 -0.25
CA THR A 114 -5.86 13.14 0.52
C THR A 114 -6.53 12.92 1.89
N PRO A 115 -5.89 13.30 3.01
CA PRO A 115 -6.54 13.28 4.32
C PRO A 115 -7.71 14.26 4.36
N THR A 116 -8.82 13.83 4.95
CA THR A 116 -9.90 14.73 5.33
C THR A 116 -9.47 15.55 6.54
N ALA A 117 -9.81 16.84 6.57
CA ALA A 117 -9.55 17.68 7.74
C ALA A 117 -10.17 17.04 9.00
N ARG A 118 -9.43 17.06 10.11
CA ARG A 118 -9.90 16.60 11.43
C ARG A 118 -10.83 17.63 12.05
#